data_AF-A0A442BQ98-F1
#
_entry.id   AF-A0A442BQ98-F1
#
_cell.length_a   1.000
_cell.length_b   1.000
_cell.length_c   1.000
_cell.angle_alpha   90.00
_cell.angle_beta   90.00
_cell.angle_gamma   90.00
#
_symmetry.space_group_name_H-M   'P 1'
#
loop_
_entity.id
_entity.type
_entity.pdbx_description
1 polymer ?
#
loop_
_entity_poly.entity_id
_entity_poly.type
_entity_poly.pdbx_seq_one_letter_code
_entity_poly.pdbx_strand_id
1 'polypeptide(L)' 'MNHGEPSGDDNERENAERVRDLAQRAGIASGLALALILKYGNDPEVLDREAAKLKRDAENAGR' A
#
# COMPACT_ATOMS: atom_id res chain seq x y z
N MET A 1 -20.49 -8.47 -30.99
CA MET A 1 -19.15 -8.28 -30.40
C MET A 1 -19.37 -7.89 -28.94
N ASN A 2 -19.05 -8.78 -28.00
CA ASN A 2 -19.13 -8.49 -26.57
C ASN A 2 -17.98 -7.52 -26.24
N HIS A 3 -18.27 -6.23 -26.14
CA HIS A 3 -17.34 -5.27 -25.55
C HIS A 3 -17.44 -5.43 -24.03
N GLY A 4 -16.62 -6.31 -23.47
CA GLY A 4 -16.29 -6.24 -22.06
C GLY A 4 -15.46 -4.99 -21.84
N GLU A 5 -16.00 -4.03 -21.10
CA GLU A 5 -15.27 -2.89 -20.59
C GLU A 5 -14.33 -3.40 -19.48
N PRO A 6 -12.99 -3.32 -19.63
CA PRO A 6 -12.07 -3.53 -18.51
C PRO A 6 -11.67 -2.14 -18.03
N SER A 7 -12.42 -1.53 -17.11
CA SER A 7 -12.08 -0.14 -16.74
C SER A 7 -12.29 0.23 -15.27
N GLY A 8 -12.35 -0.76 -14.38
CA GLY A 8 -12.35 -0.54 -12.92
C GLY A 8 -11.61 -1.62 -12.14
N ASP A 9 -11.83 -2.89 -12.50
CA ASP A 9 -11.31 -4.06 -11.76
C ASP A 9 -9.78 -4.20 -11.79
N ASP A 10 -9.13 -3.92 -12.92
CA ASP A 10 -7.66 -4.06 -13.04
C ASP A 10 -6.93 -3.10 -12.09
N ASN A 11 -7.45 -1.88 -11.93
CA ASN A 11 -6.83 -0.86 -11.09
C ASN A 11 -7.04 -1.15 -9.60
N GLU A 12 -8.20 -1.68 -9.22
CA GLU A 12 -8.49 -2.10 -7.84
C GLU A 12 -7.73 -3.37 -7.45
N ARG A 13 -7.63 -4.36 -8.33
CA ARG A 13 -6.82 -5.57 -8.10
C ARG A 13 -5.34 -5.27 -8.03
N GLU A 14 -4.83 -4.46 -8.96
CA GLU A 14 -3.43 -4.03 -8.96
C GLU A 14 -3.09 -3.26 -7.66
N ASN A 15 -4.01 -2.42 -7.19
CA ASN A 15 -3.86 -1.75 -5.91
C ASN A 15 -3.88 -2.74 -4.73
N ALA A 16 -4.73 -3.77 -4.74
CA ALA A 16 -4.78 -4.77 -3.68
C ALA A 16 -3.49 -5.61 -3.57
N GLU A 17 -2.90 -6.00 -4.70
CA GLU A 17 -1.62 -6.72 -4.71
C GLU A 17 -0.47 -5.84 -4.20
N ARG A 18 -0.43 -4.57 -4.60
CA ARG A 18 0.58 -3.60 -4.13
C ARG A 18 0.45 -3.29 -2.65
N VAL A 19 -0.77 -3.13 -2.15
CA VAL A 19 -1.04 -2.97 -0.72
C VAL A 19 -0.52 -4.17 0.06
N ARG A 20 -0.78 -5.39 -0.44
CA ARG A 20 -0.32 -6.62 0.20
C ARG A 20 1.21 -6.75 0.17
N ASP A 21 1.86 -6.45 -0.95
CA ASP A 21 3.32 -6.46 -1.08
C ASP A 21 3.98 -5.47 -0.10
N LEU A 22 3.52 -4.22 -0.08
CA LEU A 22 4.04 -3.19 0.82
C LEU A 22 3.81 -3.56 2.30
N ALA A 23 2.61 -4.02 2.64
CA ALA A 23 2.29 -4.45 4.01
C ALA A 23 3.22 -5.58 4.47
N GLN A 24 3.48 -6.56 3.60
CA GLN A 24 4.34 -7.70 3.90
C GLN A 24 5.82 -7.30 3.99
N ARG A 25 6.32 -6.50 3.04
CA ARG A 25 7.72 -6.04 3.00
C ARG A 25 8.07 -5.13 4.16
N ALA A 26 7.20 -4.17 4.47
CA ALA A 26 7.42 -3.23 5.57
C ALA A 26 6.97 -3.79 6.93
N GLY A 27 6.21 -4.89 6.95
CA GLY A 27 5.65 -5.47 8.17
C GLY A 27 4.65 -4.54 8.87
N ILE A 28 3.83 -3.83 8.10
CA ILE A 28 2.79 -2.92 8.59
C ILE A 28 1.39 -3.46 8.26
N ALA A 29 0.36 -2.91 8.89
CA ALA A 29 -1.02 -3.30 8.58
C ALA A 29 -1.42 -2.88 7.14
N SER A 30 -2.23 -3.71 6.47
CA SER A 30 -2.68 -3.44 5.09
C SER A 30 -3.45 -2.12 4.96
N GLY A 31 -4.19 -1.70 5.98
CA GLY A 31 -4.86 -0.39 5.98
C GLY A 31 -3.89 0.79 5.97
N LEU A 32 -2.73 0.63 6.61
CA LEU A 32 -1.66 1.64 6.60
C LEU A 32 -0.93 1.65 5.26
N ALA A 33 -0.66 0.48 4.69
CA ALA A 33 -0.09 0.37 3.34
C ALA A 33 -1.00 1.02 2.28
N LEU A 34 -2.32 0.81 2.35
CA LEU A 34 -3.29 1.49 1.49
C LEU A 34 -3.27 3.01 1.68
N ALA A 35 -3.26 3.49 2.92
CA ALA A 35 -3.19 4.93 3.20
C ALA A 35 -1.90 5.57 2.63
N LEU A 36 -0.77 4.86 2.69
CA LEU A 36 0.49 5.31 2.10
C LEU A 36 0.41 5.37 0.57
N ILE A 37 -0.13 4.34 -0.08
CA ILE A 37 -0.30 4.30 -1.55
C ILE A 37 -1.25 5.41 -2.02
N LEU A 38 -2.34 5.67 -1.30
CA LEU A 38 -3.26 6.77 -1.63
C LEU A 38 -2.65 8.16 -1.43
N LYS A 39 -1.76 8.31 -0.43
CA LYS A 39 -1.17 9.61 -0.06
C LYS A 39 0.06 9.97 -0.90
N TYR A 40 0.93 9.00 -1.14
CA TYR A 40 2.22 9.20 -1.79
C TYR A 40 2.25 8.65 -3.23
N GLY A 41 1.14 8.06 -3.67
CA GLY A 41 1.09 7.36 -4.94
C GLY A 41 1.87 6.05 -4.88
N ASN A 42 2.37 5.64 -6.02
CA ASN A 42 2.88 4.30 -6.24
C ASN A 42 4.41 4.21 -6.26
N ASP A 43 5.07 5.18 -5.62
CA ASP A 43 6.54 5.29 -5.55
C ASP A 43 7.12 4.36 -4.47
N PRO A 44 7.79 3.26 -4.84
CA PRO A 44 8.24 2.26 -3.88
C PRO A 44 9.23 2.82 -2.85
N GLU A 45 10.15 3.70 -3.26
CA GLU A 45 11.13 4.29 -2.34
C GLU A 45 10.48 5.18 -1.27
N VAL A 46 9.44 5.93 -1.64
CA VAL A 46 8.70 6.78 -0.71
C VAL A 46 7.88 5.91 0.23
N LEU A 47 7.20 4.89 -0.30
CA LEU A 47 6.38 3.96 0.47
C LEU A 47 7.21 3.17 1.49
N ASP A 48 8.37 2.62 1.11
CA ASP A 48 9.26 1.91 2.03
C ASP A 48 9.78 2.83 3.14
N ARG A 49 10.20 4.05 2.79
CA ARG A 49 10.71 5.02 3.78
C ARG A 49 9.63 5.41 4.79
N GLU A 50 8.43 5.73 4.32
CA GLU A 50 7.33 6.15 5.19
C GLU A 50 6.79 4.97 6.01
N ALA A 51 6.69 3.77 5.42
CA ALA A 51 6.32 2.56 6.15
C ALA A 51 7.34 2.22 7.25
N ALA A 52 8.64 2.37 6.99
CA ALA A 52 9.68 2.17 7.99
C ALA A 52 9.61 3.19 9.14
N LYS A 53 9.29 4.46 8.84
CA LYS A 53 9.03 5.47 9.90
C LYS A 53 7.81 5.10 10.73
N LEU A 54 6.73 4.68 10.06
CA LEU A 54 5.48 4.31 10.71
C LEU A 54 5.64 3.11 11.63
N LYS A 55 6.40 2.09 11.20
CA LYS A 55 6.74 0.93 12.03
C LYS A 55 7.51 1.36 13.28
N ARG A 56 8.54 2.20 13.12
CA ARG A 56 9.32 2.72 14.25
C ARG A 56 8.47 3.54 15.22
N ASP A 57 7.57 4.36 14.70
CA ASP A 57 6.66 5.16 15.52
C ASP A 57 5.73 4.26 16.33
N ALA A 58 5.16 3.22 15.71
CA ALA A 58 4.33 2.22 16.40
C ALA A 58 5.11 1.44 17.47
N GLU A 59 6.38 1.10 17.23
CA GLU A 59 7.26 0.47 18.23
C GLU A 59 7.61 1.43 19.39
N ASN A 60 7.69 2.73 19.13
CA ASN A 60 8.10 3.74 20.12
C ASN A 60 6.90 4.28 20.94
N ALA A 61 5.69 4.31 20.36
CA ALA A 61 4.47 4.73 21.03
C ALA A 61 3.93 3.70 22.06
N GLY A 62 4.47 2.49 22.05
CA GLY A 62 4.10 1.40 22.98
C GLY A 62 4.95 1.30 24.25
N ARG A 63 5.86 2.26 24.52
CA ARG A 63 6.77 2.26 25.67
C ARG A 63 6.53 3.45 26.59
#